data_AF-A0A1F7X4J3-F1
#
_entry.id   AF-A0A1F7X4J3-F1
#
_cell.length_a   1.000
_cell.length_b   1.000
_cell.length_c   1.000
_cell.angle_alpha   90.00
_cell.angle_beta   90.00
_cell.angle_gamma   90.00
#
_symmetry.space_group_name_H-M   'P 1'
#
loop_
_entity.id
_entity.type
_entity.pdbx_description
1 polymer ?
#
loop_
_entity_poly.entity_id
_entity_poly.type
_entity_poly.pdbx_seq_one_letter_code
_entity_poly.pdbx_strand_id
1 'polypeptide(L)'
;MNFVSTDTGIATVNPASDSTAVYSTQATGVANGTTTVTANVIMGGASRCSDTASVEVLAAGPWWQVRDADVTSGGDVVSPIPATCSLPVCDPVLNLQGTGGFPGIALYSGLTADFQAGSGTGTVAEAPYGWLVNSSYSSSKIYDLSYFLRQIPPDVTFTEIDSPTYNGGDFNSGGSPARGYVWYHYNGATLGDMTISGNVNLTGSRKVVLLVEGADLYITGRINIQSYGSGYFMVVVGKDANGLKGNIIVDPSVSHPTQPSIEGVYLAEGEFRTGAGTNQLRVRGAVAAYDGIVLERDLEAENADTPAEYFEYAPDIIATFPQVFTSRRMRWKEVAP
;
A
#
# COMPACT_ATOMS: atom_id res chain seq x y z
N MET A 1 43.61 18.55 9.96
CA MET A 1 42.79 18.80 8.76
C MET A 1 41.53 19.53 9.19
N ASN A 2 41.11 20.57 8.48
CA ASN A 2 39.87 21.28 8.76
C ASN A 2 38.86 20.99 7.66
N PHE A 3 37.62 20.71 8.04
CA PHE A 3 36.54 20.39 7.12
C PHE A 3 35.49 21.49 7.17
N VAL A 4 34.96 21.87 6.02
CA VAL A 4 33.92 22.90 5.89
C VAL A 4 32.98 22.55 4.74
N SER A 5 31.68 22.77 4.94
CA SER A 5 30.69 22.76 3.85
C SER A 5 30.50 24.18 3.34
N THR A 6 30.43 24.36 2.01
CA THR A 6 30.12 25.67 1.40
C THR A 6 28.71 26.14 1.72
N ASP A 7 27.80 25.21 2.00
CA ASP A 7 26.44 25.46 2.43
C ASP A 7 26.04 24.49 3.55
N THR A 8 26.07 24.99 4.78
CA THR A 8 25.66 24.22 5.97
C THR A 8 24.16 24.01 6.06
N GLY A 9 23.36 24.72 5.26
CA GLY A 9 21.93 24.45 5.10
C GLY A 9 21.67 23.17 4.31
N ILE A 10 22.61 22.72 3.47
CA ILE A 10 22.50 21.48 2.67
C ILE A 10 23.23 20.33 3.35
N ALA A 11 24.47 20.51 3.81
CA ALA A 11 25.20 19.48 4.54
C ALA A 11 26.15 20.07 5.58
N THR A 12 26.28 19.42 6.73
CA THR A 12 27.22 19.78 7.79
C THR A 12 28.34 18.75 7.91
N VAL A 13 29.43 19.10 8.58
CA VAL A 13 30.57 18.21 8.81
C VAL A 13 30.93 18.17 10.29
N ASN A 14 31.20 16.97 10.81
CA ASN A 14 31.64 16.78 12.19
C ASN A 14 32.65 15.59 12.28
N PRO A 15 33.84 15.79 12.87
CA PRO A 15 34.38 17.04 13.39
C PRO A 15 34.79 18.04 12.30
N ALA A 16 34.59 19.34 12.54
CA ALA A 16 35.07 20.41 11.65
C ALA A 16 36.61 20.54 11.65
N SER A 17 37.31 19.92 12.61
CA SER A 17 38.76 19.82 12.64
C SER A 17 39.18 18.48 13.25
N ASP A 18 40.12 17.80 12.60
CA ASP A 18 40.72 16.55 13.06
C ASP A 18 42.25 16.70 13.08
N SER A 19 42.87 16.42 14.23
CA SER A 19 44.32 16.45 14.41
C SER A 19 44.95 15.05 14.48
N THR A 20 44.14 13.99 14.36
CA THR A 20 44.59 12.60 14.48
C THR A 20 44.89 12.02 13.11
N ALA A 21 46.07 11.40 12.95
CA ALA A 21 46.46 10.83 11.67
C ALA A 21 45.60 9.60 11.29
N VAL A 22 45.32 9.52 9.98
CA VAL A 22 44.04 9.17 9.34
C VAL A 22 42.95 10.19 9.70
N TYR A 23 43.03 11.35 9.03
CA TYR A 23 42.08 12.44 9.21
C TYR A 23 40.73 12.07 8.62
N SER A 24 39.65 12.31 9.36
CA SER A 24 38.30 12.01 8.89
C SER A 24 37.28 13.02 9.41
N THR A 25 36.18 13.16 8.65
CA THR A 25 34.96 13.81 9.10
C THR A 25 33.77 13.01 8.60
N GLN A 26 32.66 13.07 9.32
CA GLN A 26 31.36 12.68 8.78
C GLN A 26 30.71 13.90 8.15
N ALA A 27 30.16 13.75 6.95
CA ALA A 27 29.25 14.73 6.34
C ALA A 27 27.81 14.26 6.55
N THR A 28 26.94 15.14 7.02
CA THR A 28 25.52 14.85 7.31
C THR A 28 24.65 15.78 6.48
N GLY A 29 23.76 15.19 5.67
CA GLY A 29 22.75 15.96 4.92
C GLY A 29 21.76 16.67 5.85
N VAL A 30 21.38 17.89 5.50
CA VAL A 30 20.47 18.76 6.26
C VAL A 30 19.23 19.07 5.42
N ALA A 31 19.40 19.46 4.16
CA ALA A 31 18.31 19.74 3.24
C ALA A 31 18.67 19.33 1.82
N ASN A 32 17.65 19.11 1.00
CA ASN A 32 17.83 18.73 -0.40
C ASN A 32 18.66 19.76 -1.16
N GLY A 33 19.59 19.28 -1.98
CA GLY A 33 20.45 20.12 -2.80
C GLY A 33 21.86 19.58 -2.91
N THR A 34 22.72 20.37 -3.55
CA THR A 34 24.13 20.01 -3.73
C THR A 34 25.01 21.06 -3.05
N THR A 35 25.99 20.60 -2.28
CA THR A 35 27.00 21.45 -1.65
C THR A 35 28.38 20.84 -1.83
N THR A 36 29.43 21.62 -1.59
CA THR A 36 30.80 21.14 -1.64
C THR A 36 31.37 21.08 -0.24
N VAL A 37 31.85 19.90 0.16
CA VAL A 37 32.67 19.75 1.36
C VAL A 37 34.13 19.92 0.98
N THR A 38 34.79 20.87 1.63
CA THR A 38 36.22 21.16 1.44
C THR A 38 37.01 20.66 2.65
N ALA A 39 38.09 19.94 2.38
CA ALA A 39 39.03 19.51 3.39
C ALA A 39 40.37 20.24 3.22
N ASN A 40 40.77 21.01 4.22
CA ASN A 40 41.97 21.84 4.22
C ASN A 40 43.06 21.22 5.10
N VAL A 41 44.26 21.00 4.54
CA VAL A 41 45.44 20.63 5.31
C VAL A 41 46.08 21.89 5.87
N ILE A 42 46.07 22.01 7.20
CA ILE A 42 46.64 23.16 7.91
C ILE A 42 48.04 22.78 8.43
N MET A 43 49.07 23.52 8.02
CA MET A 43 50.43 23.41 8.60
C MET A 43 50.94 24.79 9.01
N GLY A 44 51.36 24.93 10.27
CA GLY A 44 51.85 26.21 10.80
C GLY A 44 50.77 27.31 10.80
N GLY A 45 49.50 26.94 11.08
CA GLY A 45 48.38 27.88 11.17
C GLY A 45 47.80 28.35 9.82
N ALA A 46 48.31 27.86 8.69
CA ALA A 46 47.82 28.24 7.37
C ALA A 46 47.47 27.01 6.52
N SER A 47 46.44 27.14 5.67
CA SER A 47 46.09 26.11 4.68
C SER A 47 47.23 25.96 3.66
N ARG A 48 47.56 24.71 3.33
CA ARG A 48 48.68 24.36 2.44
C ARG A 48 48.22 23.64 1.20
N CYS A 49 47.20 22.81 1.34
CA CYS A 49 46.46 22.22 0.24
C CYS A 49 45.02 21.97 0.69
N SER A 50 44.15 21.85 -0.30
CA SER A 50 42.74 21.54 -0.10
C SER A 50 42.31 20.49 -1.10
N ASP A 51 41.35 19.67 -0.70
CA ASP A 51 40.59 18.83 -1.61
C ASP A 51 39.10 19.10 -1.39
N THR A 52 38.29 18.78 -2.39
CA THR A 52 36.85 19.06 -2.37
C THR A 52 36.07 17.85 -2.85
N ALA A 53 34.95 17.56 -2.19
CA ALA A 53 33.98 16.58 -2.64
C ALA A 53 32.61 17.23 -2.79
N SER A 54 31.91 16.93 -3.89
CA SER A 54 30.50 17.29 -4.04
C SER A 54 29.65 16.35 -3.19
N VAL A 55 28.72 16.90 -2.42
CA VAL A 55 27.73 16.18 -1.64
C VAL A 55 26.36 16.55 -2.19
N GLU A 56 25.62 15.54 -2.64
CA GLU A 56 24.24 15.67 -3.07
C GLU A 56 23.33 15.05 -2.01
N VAL A 57 22.37 15.83 -1.53
CA VAL A 57 21.32 15.38 -0.62
C VAL A 57 20.05 15.30 -1.44
N LEU A 58 19.58 14.08 -1.67
CA LEU A 58 18.37 13.82 -2.44
C LEU A 58 17.13 13.92 -1.57
N ALA A 59 16.02 14.30 -2.19
CA ALA A 59 14.70 14.18 -1.56
C ALA A 59 14.42 12.73 -1.17
N ALA A 60 13.64 12.55 -0.11
CA ALA A 60 13.11 11.24 0.23
C ALA A 60 12.28 10.70 -0.94
N GLY A 61 12.61 9.49 -1.39
CA GLY A 61 11.79 8.77 -2.36
C GLY A 61 10.50 8.25 -1.72
N PRO A 62 9.52 7.85 -2.54
CA PRO A 62 8.28 7.27 -2.03
C PRO A 62 8.55 5.95 -1.31
N TRP A 63 7.81 5.75 -0.24
CA TRP A 63 7.81 4.54 0.58
C TRP A 63 6.39 4.27 1.06
N TRP A 64 6.13 3.06 1.50
CA TRP A 64 4.79 2.63 1.93
C TRP A 64 4.85 1.95 3.29
N GLN A 65 3.72 1.96 3.98
CA GLN A 65 3.60 1.44 5.34
C GLN A 65 2.29 0.68 5.50
N VAL A 66 2.29 -0.30 6.40
CA VAL A 66 1.10 -1.03 6.83
C VAL A 66 0.89 -0.88 8.34
N ARG A 67 -0.35 -1.14 8.79
CA ARG A 67 -0.69 -1.30 10.20
C ARG A 67 -1.51 -2.56 10.41
N ASP A 68 -1.06 -3.39 11.36
CA ASP A 68 -1.76 -4.62 11.77
C ASP A 68 -2.04 -5.58 10.60
N ALA A 69 -1.27 -5.46 9.51
CA ALA A 69 -1.56 -6.16 8.26
C ALA A 69 -0.46 -7.16 7.93
N ASP A 70 -0.85 -8.35 7.51
CA ASP A 70 0.07 -9.29 6.91
C ASP A 70 0.38 -8.85 5.47
N VAL A 71 1.67 -8.83 5.13
CA VAL A 71 2.16 -8.55 3.78
C VAL A 71 2.66 -9.87 3.21
N THR A 72 2.27 -10.19 1.98
CA THR A 72 2.76 -11.38 1.29
C THR A 72 3.13 -11.03 -0.14
N SER A 73 4.37 -11.31 -0.53
CA SER A 73 4.87 -11.13 -1.90
C SER A 73 5.49 -12.42 -2.45
N GLY A 74 5.15 -12.73 -3.70
CA GLY A 74 5.82 -13.75 -4.50
C GLY A 74 7.25 -13.38 -4.93
N GLY A 75 7.66 -12.14 -4.65
CA GLY A 75 8.99 -11.62 -4.93
C GLY A 75 9.57 -10.89 -3.73
N ASP A 76 10.32 -9.83 -4.00
CA ASP A 76 10.91 -8.97 -2.98
C ASP A 76 9.81 -8.18 -2.24
N VAL A 77 10.15 -7.69 -1.04
CA VAL A 77 9.35 -6.69 -0.32
C VAL A 77 10.27 -5.53 0.03
N VAL A 78 10.08 -4.41 -0.65
CA VAL A 78 10.93 -3.23 -0.50
C VAL A 78 10.08 -2.02 -0.17
N SER A 79 10.46 -1.29 0.87
CA SER A 79 9.89 0.02 1.23
C SER A 79 11.01 0.87 1.81
N PRO A 80 11.71 1.68 1.01
CA PRO A 80 12.92 2.36 1.45
C PRO A 80 12.56 3.53 2.39
N ILE A 81 12.43 3.26 3.70
CA ILE A 81 12.03 4.26 4.69
C ILE A 81 13.15 5.30 4.86
N PRO A 82 12.86 6.60 4.69
CA PRO A 82 13.85 7.66 4.82
C PRO A 82 14.47 7.75 6.21
N ALA A 83 15.75 8.11 6.27
CA ALA A 83 16.45 8.36 7.55
C ALA A 83 15.86 9.52 8.35
N THR A 84 15.11 10.41 7.70
CA THR A 84 14.39 11.53 8.33
C THR A 84 13.13 11.08 9.08
N CYS A 85 12.57 9.92 8.73
CA CYS A 85 11.44 9.35 9.44
C CYS A 85 11.88 8.93 10.85
N SER A 86 11.47 9.68 11.87
CA SER A 86 11.82 9.40 13.25
C SER A 86 10.73 9.85 14.22
N LEU A 87 10.62 9.13 15.33
CA LEU A 87 9.63 9.41 16.36
C LEU A 87 9.87 10.80 16.97
N PRO A 88 8.80 11.54 17.35
CA PRO A 88 7.39 11.12 17.36
C PRO A 88 6.64 11.42 16.05
N VAL A 89 7.29 11.96 15.04
CA VAL A 89 6.63 12.43 13.81
C VAL A 89 6.29 11.26 12.88
N CYS A 90 7.25 10.36 12.72
CA CYS A 90 7.16 9.20 11.83
C CYS A 90 7.78 7.99 12.52
N ASP A 91 7.14 6.84 12.47
CA ASP A 91 7.71 5.60 13.01
C ASP A 91 8.43 4.85 11.87
N PRO A 92 9.77 4.66 11.93
CA PRO A 92 10.56 4.09 10.85
C PRO A 92 10.44 2.57 10.78
N VAL A 93 9.23 2.08 10.57
CA VAL A 93 8.93 0.66 10.41
C VAL A 93 7.97 0.45 9.24
N LEU A 94 8.07 -0.70 8.56
CA LEU A 94 7.08 -1.07 7.55
C LEU A 94 5.73 -1.38 8.21
N ASN A 95 5.71 -2.08 9.34
CA ASN A 95 4.48 -2.57 9.97
C ASN A 95 4.27 -2.01 11.38
N LEU A 96 3.29 -1.11 11.49
CA LEU A 96 2.84 -0.54 12.76
C LEU A 96 1.97 -1.52 13.54
N GLN A 97 2.00 -1.39 14.87
CA GLN A 97 1.07 -2.15 15.71
C GLN A 97 -0.37 -1.68 15.51
N GLY A 98 -1.27 -2.65 15.43
CA GLY A 98 -2.70 -2.40 15.52
C GLY A 98 -3.17 -2.09 16.93
N THR A 99 -4.48 -1.88 17.07
CA THR A 99 -5.12 -1.71 18.39
C THR A 99 -4.95 -2.93 19.31
N GLY A 100 -4.64 -4.10 18.74
CA GLY A 100 -4.29 -5.32 19.49
C GLY A 100 -2.89 -5.32 20.09
N GLY A 101 -2.02 -4.35 19.75
CA GLY A 101 -0.63 -4.29 20.23
C GLY A 101 0.34 -5.21 19.49
N PHE A 102 -0.04 -5.68 18.31
CA PHE A 102 0.77 -6.53 17.45
C PHE A 102 0.84 -5.94 16.04
N PRO A 103 2.00 -5.98 15.37
CA PRO A 103 2.09 -5.77 13.94
C PRO A 103 1.69 -7.06 13.22
N GLY A 104 1.45 -6.97 11.91
CA GLY A 104 1.33 -8.16 11.07
C GLY A 104 2.69 -8.77 10.70
N ILE A 105 2.65 -9.82 9.88
CA ILE A 105 3.82 -10.54 9.39
C ILE A 105 4.13 -10.12 7.96
N ALA A 106 5.38 -9.74 7.69
CA ALA A 106 5.86 -9.58 6.33
C ALA A 106 6.47 -10.90 5.83
N LEU A 107 5.88 -11.45 4.77
CA LEU A 107 6.36 -12.64 4.07
C LEU A 107 6.79 -12.25 2.65
N TYR A 108 7.98 -12.68 2.28
CA TYR A 108 8.54 -12.50 0.95
C TYR A 108 9.15 -13.81 0.45
N SER A 109 9.29 -13.94 -0.87
CA SER A 109 9.91 -15.12 -1.49
C SER A 109 10.94 -14.78 -2.57
N GLY A 110 11.22 -13.48 -2.74
CA GLY A 110 12.32 -12.98 -3.56
C GLY A 110 13.68 -13.07 -2.86
N LEU A 111 14.64 -12.35 -3.44
CA LEU A 111 16.02 -12.30 -2.98
C LEU A 111 16.18 -11.38 -1.76
N THR A 112 15.39 -10.31 -1.71
CA THR A 112 15.63 -9.19 -0.79
C THR A 112 14.35 -8.75 -0.09
N ALA A 113 14.50 -8.41 1.19
CA ALA A 113 13.56 -7.55 1.89
C ALA A 113 14.35 -6.35 2.43
N ASP A 114 13.97 -5.14 2.03
CA ASP A 114 14.71 -3.92 2.37
C ASP A 114 13.75 -2.81 2.79
N PHE A 115 14.02 -2.24 3.96
CA PHE A 115 13.19 -1.22 4.57
C PHE A 115 13.94 0.10 4.80
N GLN A 116 15.18 0.22 4.33
CA GLN A 116 16.06 1.33 4.67
C GLN A 116 16.44 2.13 3.42
N ALA A 117 16.22 3.44 3.44
CA ALA A 117 16.82 4.32 2.46
C ALA A 117 18.21 4.80 2.95
N GLY A 118 19.28 4.33 2.30
CA GLY A 118 20.65 4.78 2.58
C GLY A 118 21.11 4.46 4.00
N SER A 119 21.25 5.48 4.85
CA SER A 119 21.66 5.34 6.26
C SER A 119 20.47 5.29 7.24
N GLY A 120 19.25 5.08 6.72
CA GLY A 120 18.02 5.06 7.51
C GLY A 120 17.94 3.91 8.52
N THR A 121 17.07 4.09 9.51
CA THR A 121 16.83 3.12 10.60
C THR A 121 15.60 2.25 10.37
N GLY A 122 15.07 2.24 9.14
CA GLY A 122 13.89 1.48 8.76
C GLY A 122 13.98 0.00 9.16
N THR A 123 12.91 -0.54 9.74
CA THR A 123 12.80 -1.96 10.07
C THR A 123 11.47 -2.55 9.60
N VAL A 124 11.33 -3.88 9.64
CA VAL A 124 10.13 -4.55 9.14
C VAL A 124 8.87 -4.27 9.98
N ALA A 125 9.01 -4.15 11.30
CA ALA A 125 7.87 -4.06 12.20
C ALA A 125 8.29 -3.43 13.54
N GLU A 126 7.35 -2.81 14.23
CA GLU A 126 7.59 -2.23 15.55
C GLU A 126 8.22 -3.23 16.53
N ALA A 127 9.16 -2.75 17.33
CA ALA A 127 9.76 -3.53 18.39
C ALA A 127 8.69 -3.95 19.42
N PRO A 128 8.80 -5.16 20.01
CA PRO A 128 9.93 -6.09 19.95
C PRO A 128 9.82 -7.19 18.87
N TYR A 129 8.86 -7.09 17.95
CA TYR A 129 8.45 -8.25 17.12
C TYR A 129 9.40 -8.53 15.96
N GLY A 130 9.66 -7.52 15.11
CA GLY A 130 10.56 -7.67 13.95
C GLY A 130 10.20 -8.84 13.02
N TRP A 131 8.91 -9.17 12.87
CA TRP A 131 8.43 -10.36 12.16
C TRP A 131 8.65 -10.25 10.65
N LEU A 132 9.65 -10.98 10.15
CA LEU A 132 9.99 -11.11 8.74
C LEU A 132 10.21 -12.59 8.41
N VAL A 133 9.58 -13.07 7.35
CA VAL A 133 9.67 -14.46 6.91
C VAL A 133 10.07 -14.52 5.43
N ASN A 134 11.17 -15.20 5.14
CA ASN A 134 11.51 -15.60 3.77
C ASN A 134 10.97 -17.02 3.52
N SER A 135 9.86 -17.12 2.80
CA SER A 135 9.27 -18.41 2.44
C SER A 135 8.42 -18.27 1.18
N SER A 136 8.53 -19.22 0.26
CA SER A 136 7.59 -19.31 -0.86
C SER A 136 6.23 -19.82 -0.38
N TYR A 137 5.16 -19.24 -0.91
CA TYR A 137 3.82 -19.83 -0.86
C TYR A 137 3.52 -20.48 -2.21
N SER A 138 3.26 -21.79 -2.20
CA SER A 138 2.74 -22.50 -3.37
C SER A 138 1.38 -23.08 -3.04
N SER A 139 0.33 -22.59 -3.69
CA SER A 139 -1.01 -23.17 -3.64
C SER A 139 -1.47 -23.51 -5.05
N SER A 140 -2.00 -24.71 -5.21
CA SER A 140 -2.69 -25.11 -6.44
C SER A 140 -4.10 -24.49 -6.55
N LYS A 141 -4.58 -23.84 -5.49
CA LYS A 141 -5.86 -23.12 -5.48
C LYS A 141 -5.64 -21.66 -5.79
N ILE A 142 -6.26 -21.22 -6.87
CA ILE A 142 -6.39 -19.81 -7.25
C ILE A 142 -7.84 -19.41 -6.93
N TYR A 143 -8.01 -18.30 -6.24
CA TYR A 143 -9.31 -17.75 -5.87
C TYR A 143 -9.64 -16.62 -6.86
N ASP A 144 -9.86 -16.98 -8.12
CA ASP A 144 -10.20 -16.07 -9.21
C ASP A 144 -11.69 -15.65 -9.19
N LEU A 145 -12.07 -14.65 -9.99
CA LEU A 145 -13.46 -14.23 -10.21
C LEU A 145 -14.35 -15.43 -10.52
N SER A 146 -13.85 -16.35 -11.36
CA SER A 146 -14.53 -17.61 -11.69
C SER A 146 -14.80 -18.48 -10.46
N TYR A 147 -13.86 -18.57 -9.51
CA TYR A 147 -14.05 -19.23 -8.23
C TYR A 147 -15.16 -18.56 -7.44
N PHE A 148 -15.14 -17.23 -7.31
CA PHE A 148 -16.17 -16.49 -6.58
C PHE A 148 -17.56 -16.66 -7.21
N LEU A 149 -17.69 -16.50 -8.53
CA LEU A 149 -18.94 -16.71 -9.26
C LEU A 149 -19.53 -18.11 -9.02
N ARG A 150 -18.70 -19.16 -9.05
CA ARG A 150 -19.15 -20.54 -8.79
C ARG A 150 -19.61 -20.79 -7.36
N GLN A 151 -19.16 -20.00 -6.39
CA GLN A 151 -19.61 -20.13 -5.00
C GLN A 151 -20.96 -19.44 -4.75
N ILE A 152 -21.39 -18.54 -5.66
CA ILE A 152 -22.64 -17.79 -5.49
C ILE A 152 -23.82 -18.74 -5.74
N PRO A 153 -24.72 -18.91 -4.76
CA PRO A 153 -25.89 -19.75 -4.93
C PRO A 153 -26.82 -19.26 -6.06
N PRO A 154 -27.52 -20.17 -6.76
CA PRO A 154 -28.40 -19.80 -7.87
C PRO A 154 -29.65 -18.99 -7.45
N ASP A 155 -29.95 -18.89 -6.15
CA ASP A 155 -31.02 -18.03 -5.61
C ASP A 155 -30.61 -16.56 -5.46
N VAL A 156 -29.36 -16.21 -5.74
CA VAL A 156 -28.88 -14.82 -5.76
C VAL A 156 -29.17 -14.20 -7.12
N THR A 157 -29.90 -13.08 -7.12
CA THR A 157 -30.10 -12.25 -8.31
C THR A 157 -29.08 -11.12 -8.33
N PHE A 158 -28.32 -11.01 -9.42
CA PHE A 158 -27.41 -9.89 -9.64
C PHE A 158 -28.15 -8.62 -10.01
N THR A 159 -27.63 -7.50 -9.53
CA THR A 159 -27.93 -6.17 -10.06
C THR A 159 -26.93 -5.89 -11.17
N GLU A 160 -27.37 -6.03 -12.41
CA GLU A 160 -26.53 -5.76 -13.58
C GLU A 160 -26.25 -4.25 -13.69
N ILE A 161 -24.98 -3.92 -13.96
CA ILE A 161 -24.54 -2.56 -14.26
C ILE A 161 -24.42 -2.44 -15.78
N ASP A 162 -25.39 -1.76 -16.39
CA ASP A 162 -25.51 -1.65 -17.85
C ASP A 162 -24.83 -0.39 -18.44
N SER A 163 -24.00 0.29 -17.64
CA SER A 163 -23.28 1.51 -18.04
C SER A 163 -21.81 1.42 -17.64
N PRO A 164 -20.86 1.83 -18.50
CA PRO A 164 -19.43 1.82 -18.19
C PRO A 164 -19.08 2.74 -17.02
N THR A 165 -19.89 3.78 -16.78
CA THR A 165 -19.74 4.63 -15.59
C THR A 165 -20.91 4.41 -14.65
N TYR A 166 -20.61 4.08 -13.40
CA TYR A 166 -21.59 3.89 -12.32
C TYR A 166 -21.34 4.91 -11.21
N ASN A 167 -22.39 5.52 -10.68
CA ASN A 167 -22.24 6.51 -9.60
C ASN A 167 -22.03 5.77 -8.27
N GLY A 168 -21.02 6.17 -7.50
CA GLY A 168 -20.69 5.58 -6.22
C GLY A 168 -21.85 5.65 -5.20
N GLY A 169 -22.70 6.68 -5.29
CA GLY A 169 -23.90 6.82 -4.46
C GLY A 169 -24.96 5.74 -4.73
N ASP A 170 -25.01 5.19 -5.95
CA ASP A 170 -26.01 4.19 -6.33
C ASP A 170 -25.74 2.82 -5.68
N PHE A 171 -24.53 2.56 -5.21
CA PHE A 171 -24.24 1.37 -4.39
C PHE A 171 -24.96 1.39 -3.03
N ASN A 172 -25.39 2.56 -2.55
CA ASN A 172 -26.10 2.68 -1.28
C ASN A 172 -27.62 2.43 -1.42
N SER A 173 -28.19 2.70 -2.60
CA SER A 173 -29.64 2.69 -2.85
C SER A 173 -30.12 1.62 -3.85
N GLY A 174 -29.23 1.11 -4.71
CA GLY A 174 -29.58 0.16 -5.78
C GLY A 174 -29.71 -1.29 -5.32
N GLY A 175 -30.26 -2.15 -6.19
CA GLY A 175 -30.31 -3.60 -6.03
C GLY A 175 -31.14 -4.12 -4.85
N SER A 176 -31.40 -5.43 -4.85
CA SER A 176 -32.11 -6.11 -3.75
C SER A 176 -31.13 -7.01 -2.98
N PRO A 177 -31.13 -6.98 -1.64
CA PRO A 177 -30.23 -7.83 -0.88
C PRO A 177 -30.62 -9.30 -0.96
N ALA A 178 -29.65 -10.13 -1.29
CA ALA A 178 -29.73 -11.59 -1.20
C ALA A 178 -28.67 -12.07 -0.20
N ARG A 179 -29.11 -12.86 0.80
CA ARG A 179 -28.23 -13.41 1.85
C ARG A 179 -27.44 -12.35 2.62
N GLY A 180 -28.01 -11.14 2.76
CA GLY A 180 -27.43 -10.03 3.50
C GLY A 180 -26.47 -9.14 2.71
N TYR A 181 -26.31 -9.36 1.40
CA TYR A 181 -25.47 -8.55 0.51
C TYR A 181 -26.26 -8.13 -0.73
N VAL A 182 -25.91 -7.00 -1.31
CA VAL A 182 -26.31 -6.67 -2.69
C VAL A 182 -25.18 -7.01 -3.63
N TRP A 183 -25.51 -7.80 -4.63
CA TRP A 183 -24.57 -8.39 -5.58
C TRP A 183 -24.68 -7.61 -6.88
N TYR A 184 -23.59 -6.97 -7.28
CA TYR A 184 -23.47 -6.26 -8.54
C TYR A 184 -22.60 -7.05 -9.49
N HIS A 185 -23.00 -7.06 -10.75
CA HIS A 185 -22.25 -7.67 -11.83
C HIS A 185 -22.06 -6.64 -12.95
N TYR A 186 -20.87 -6.65 -13.54
CA TYR A 186 -20.52 -5.81 -14.68
C TYR A 186 -19.83 -6.65 -15.75
N ASN A 187 -20.34 -6.59 -16.97
CA ASN A 187 -19.83 -7.35 -18.12
C ASN A 187 -18.95 -6.47 -19.02
N GLY A 188 -17.64 -6.53 -18.78
CA GLY A 188 -16.63 -5.80 -19.53
C GLY A 188 -16.48 -6.22 -20.98
N ALA A 189 -16.80 -7.47 -21.32
CA ALA A 189 -16.77 -7.93 -22.70
C ALA A 189 -17.79 -7.18 -23.58
N THR A 190 -18.87 -6.66 -22.98
CA THR A 190 -19.91 -5.89 -23.68
C THR A 190 -19.72 -4.38 -23.52
N LEU A 191 -19.32 -3.92 -22.33
CA LEU A 191 -19.36 -2.51 -21.96
C LEU A 191 -17.98 -1.83 -21.94
N GLY A 192 -16.89 -2.59 -22.05
CA GLY A 192 -15.53 -2.07 -21.91
C GLY A 192 -15.12 -1.92 -20.45
N ASP A 193 -14.29 -0.93 -20.14
CA ASP A 193 -13.82 -0.69 -18.78
C ASP A 193 -14.87 -0.02 -17.90
N MET A 194 -14.84 -0.32 -16.60
CA MET A 194 -15.77 0.21 -15.62
C MET A 194 -15.16 1.38 -14.84
N THR A 195 -15.94 2.43 -14.62
CA THR A 195 -15.59 3.55 -13.73
C THR A 195 -16.61 3.69 -12.61
N ILE A 196 -16.16 3.63 -11.36
CA ILE A 196 -16.93 4.13 -10.21
C ILE A 196 -16.66 5.63 -10.10
N SER A 197 -17.70 6.40 -10.41
CA SER A 197 -17.69 7.86 -10.39
C SER A 197 -18.18 8.41 -9.05
N GLY A 198 -17.44 9.35 -8.46
CA GLY A 198 -17.80 9.94 -7.17
C GLY A 198 -17.66 8.99 -5.99
N ASN A 199 -18.03 9.48 -4.80
CA ASN A 199 -17.80 8.74 -3.55
C ASN A 199 -18.85 7.64 -3.34
N VAL A 200 -18.39 6.45 -2.96
CA VAL A 200 -19.24 5.41 -2.37
C VAL A 200 -19.36 5.69 -0.88
N ASN A 201 -20.57 5.96 -0.40
CA ASN A 201 -20.84 6.16 1.03
C ASN A 201 -21.85 5.11 1.49
N LEU A 202 -21.37 4.00 2.04
CA LEU A 202 -22.24 2.95 2.55
C LEU A 202 -22.71 3.30 3.95
N THR A 203 -24.02 3.50 4.09
CA THR A 203 -24.65 3.86 5.37
C THR A 203 -25.41 2.68 5.96
N GLY A 204 -25.50 2.63 7.29
CA GLY A 204 -26.19 1.54 7.99
C GLY A 204 -25.56 0.16 7.72
N SER A 205 -26.38 -0.89 7.67
CA SER A 205 -25.92 -2.27 7.45
C SER A 205 -25.72 -2.65 5.98
N ARG A 206 -25.44 -1.65 5.11
CA ARG A 206 -25.33 -1.88 3.67
C ARG A 206 -24.06 -2.66 3.34
N LYS A 207 -24.23 -3.82 2.69
CA LYS A 207 -23.14 -4.70 2.26
C LYS A 207 -23.21 -4.91 0.76
N VAL A 208 -22.11 -4.67 0.06
CA VAL A 208 -22.02 -4.69 -1.40
C VAL A 208 -20.88 -5.61 -1.82
N VAL A 209 -21.16 -6.47 -2.80
CA VAL A 209 -20.17 -7.25 -3.53
C VAL A 209 -20.28 -6.86 -4.99
N LEU A 210 -19.19 -6.36 -5.56
CA LEU A 210 -19.07 -5.99 -6.96
C LEU A 210 -18.17 -7.00 -7.67
N LEU A 211 -18.69 -7.60 -8.73
CA LEU A 211 -17.99 -8.54 -9.61
C LEU A 211 -17.85 -7.89 -10.99
N VAL A 212 -16.61 -7.65 -11.41
CA VAL A 212 -16.28 -7.00 -12.68
C VAL A 212 -15.61 -8.05 -13.58
N GLU A 213 -16.31 -8.50 -14.62
CA GLU A 213 -15.81 -9.54 -15.52
C GLU A 213 -15.15 -8.91 -16.76
N GLY A 214 -13.88 -9.22 -17.00
CA GLY A 214 -13.21 -8.91 -18.26
C GLY A 214 -13.00 -7.42 -18.55
N ALA A 215 -12.78 -6.61 -17.51
CA ALA A 215 -12.59 -5.17 -17.61
C ALA A 215 -11.56 -4.66 -16.60
N ASP A 216 -11.01 -3.48 -16.85
CA ASP A 216 -10.35 -2.70 -15.81
C ASP A 216 -11.39 -1.91 -15.00
N LEU A 217 -11.14 -1.76 -13.71
CA LEU A 217 -11.96 -0.95 -12.80
C LEU A 217 -11.21 0.32 -12.41
N TYR A 218 -11.80 1.48 -12.70
CA TYR A 218 -11.32 2.78 -12.24
C TYR A 218 -12.14 3.27 -11.04
N ILE A 219 -11.45 3.62 -9.95
CA ILE A 219 -12.05 4.20 -8.75
C ILE A 219 -11.64 5.67 -8.69
N THR A 220 -12.59 6.57 -8.96
CA THR A 220 -12.34 8.02 -9.05
C THR A 220 -12.82 8.81 -7.83
N GLY A 221 -13.46 8.14 -6.87
CA GLY A 221 -13.92 8.73 -5.63
C GLY A 221 -13.61 7.84 -4.43
N ARG A 222 -13.76 8.42 -3.24
CA ARG A 222 -13.53 7.69 -1.99
C ARG A 222 -14.55 6.56 -1.80
N ILE A 223 -14.13 5.49 -1.14
CA ILE A 223 -15.02 4.42 -0.69
C ILE A 223 -15.04 4.46 0.83
N ASN A 224 -16.18 4.81 1.41
CA ASN A 224 -16.36 5.07 2.83
C ASN A 224 -17.44 4.14 3.40
N ILE A 225 -17.05 3.31 4.37
CA ILE A 225 -17.96 2.45 5.11
C ILE A 225 -18.28 3.16 6.43
N GLN A 226 -19.42 3.87 6.46
CA GLN A 226 -19.75 4.75 7.58
C GLN A 226 -20.18 4.01 8.85
N SER A 227 -20.47 2.71 8.75
CA SER A 227 -20.98 1.88 9.84
C SER A 227 -20.06 0.67 10.07
N TYR A 228 -18.95 0.92 10.78
CA TYR A 228 -17.95 -0.09 11.12
C TYR A 228 -18.57 -1.35 11.73
N GLY A 229 -18.07 -2.52 11.31
CA GLY A 229 -18.57 -3.84 11.73
C GLY A 229 -19.94 -4.26 11.20
N SER A 230 -20.61 -3.45 10.38
CA SER A 230 -21.92 -3.81 9.80
C SER A 230 -22.07 -3.49 8.31
N GLY A 231 -21.40 -2.45 7.83
CA GLY A 231 -21.22 -2.19 6.40
C GLY A 231 -20.08 -3.02 5.81
N TYR A 232 -20.13 -3.25 4.50
CA TYR A 232 -19.14 -4.05 3.79
C TYR A 232 -19.07 -3.67 2.32
N PHE A 233 -17.86 -3.57 1.76
CA PHE A 233 -17.64 -3.38 0.34
C PHE A 233 -16.55 -4.35 -0.12
N MET A 234 -16.85 -5.12 -1.16
CA MET A 234 -15.89 -6.00 -1.81
C MET A 234 -15.95 -5.82 -3.31
N VAL A 235 -14.78 -5.86 -3.92
CA VAL A 235 -14.60 -5.85 -5.37
C VAL A 235 -13.76 -7.05 -5.77
N VAL A 236 -14.21 -7.78 -6.78
CA VAL A 236 -13.39 -8.75 -7.51
C VAL A 236 -13.40 -8.37 -8.98
N VAL A 237 -12.21 -8.17 -9.55
CA VAL A 237 -12.03 -7.84 -10.96
C VAL A 237 -11.30 -8.99 -11.65
N GLY A 238 -11.96 -9.62 -12.62
CA GLY A 238 -11.42 -10.75 -13.37
C GLY A 238 -10.81 -10.35 -14.71
N LYS A 239 -9.87 -11.16 -15.20
CA LYS A 239 -9.25 -10.93 -16.51
C LYS A 239 -10.22 -11.12 -17.67
N ASP A 240 -9.95 -10.47 -18.79
CA ASP A 240 -10.61 -10.80 -20.06
C ASP A 240 -10.01 -12.08 -20.66
N ALA A 241 -10.58 -12.55 -21.78
CA ALA A 241 -10.12 -13.76 -22.46
C ALA A 241 -8.65 -13.72 -22.91
N ASN A 242 -8.08 -12.52 -23.09
CA ASN A 242 -6.68 -12.33 -23.50
C ASN A 242 -5.73 -12.10 -22.31
N GLY A 243 -6.25 -11.95 -21.08
CA GLY A 243 -5.44 -11.66 -19.90
C GLY A 243 -4.85 -10.24 -19.87
N LEU A 244 -5.42 -9.29 -20.62
CA LEU A 244 -4.96 -7.91 -20.75
C LEU A 244 -5.71 -6.93 -19.83
N LYS A 245 -6.86 -7.38 -19.29
CA LYS A 245 -7.69 -6.64 -18.33
C LYS A 245 -7.63 -7.30 -16.95
N GLY A 246 -8.40 -6.79 -16.00
CA GLY A 246 -8.51 -7.33 -14.65
C GLY A 246 -7.83 -6.47 -13.59
N ASN A 247 -7.50 -5.22 -13.93
CA ASN A 247 -6.81 -4.30 -13.03
C ASN A 247 -7.81 -3.51 -12.18
N ILE A 248 -7.38 -3.12 -10.98
CA ILE A 248 -8.03 -2.06 -10.19
C ILE A 248 -7.10 -0.85 -10.21
N ILE A 249 -7.59 0.29 -10.71
CA ILE A 249 -6.84 1.54 -10.82
C ILE A 249 -7.52 2.59 -9.93
N VAL A 250 -6.79 3.07 -8.92
CA VAL A 250 -7.25 4.14 -8.04
C VAL A 250 -6.76 5.48 -8.58
N ASP A 251 -7.67 6.43 -8.75
CA ASP A 251 -7.32 7.74 -9.28
C ASP A 251 -6.41 8.54 -8.30
N PRO A 252 -5.40 9.27 -8.80
CA PRO A 252 -4.51 10.13 -8.02
C PRO A 252 -5.22 11.14 -7.08
N SER A 253 -6.43 11.56 -7.41
CA SER A 253 -7.22 12.47 -6.57
C SER A 253 -7.88 11.80 -5.37
N VAL A 254 -8.01 10.46 -5.37
CA VAL A 254 -8.62 9.71 -4.27
C VAL A 254 -7.67 9.71 -3.07
N SER A 255 -7.92 10.63 -2.15
CA SER A 255 -7.13 10.86 -0.95
C SER A 255 -7.99 11.46 0.17
N HIS A 256 -7.49 11.43 1.40
CA HIS A 256 -8.09 12.16 2.51
C HIS A 256 -7.05 12.42 3.61
N PRO A 257 -7.02 13.60 4.25
CA PRO A 257 -5.96 13.96 5.20
C PRO A 257 -5.92 13.08 6.46
N THR A 258 -7.06 12.57 6.92
CA THR A 258 -7.17 11.90 8.23
C THR A 258 -7.96 10.59 8.24
N GLN A 259 -8.54 10.19 7.10
CA GLN A 259 -9.42 9.02 7.02
C GLN A 259 -8.93 8.14 5.87
N PRO A 260 -9.36 6.88 5.82
CA PRO A 260 -9.15 6.05 4.64
C PRO A 260 -9.69 6.75 3.39
N SER A 261 -8.90 6.68 2.32
CA SER A 261 -9.29 7.09 0.97
C SER A 261 -10.25 6.06 0.38
N ILE A 262 -9.97 4.77 0.60
CA ILE A 262 -10.84 3.66 0.23
C ILE A 262 -10.91 2.61 1.34
N GLU A 263 -12.08 1.99 1.49
CA GLU A 263 -12.36 0.96 2.49
C GLU A 263 -13.03 -0.26 1.88
N GLY A 264 -12.51 -1.45 2.13
CA GLY A 264 -13.10 -2.69 1.64
C GLY A 264 -12.12 -3.82 1.40
N VAL A 265 -12.60 -4.84 0.69
CA VAL A 265 -11.79 -5.97 0.21
C VAL A 265 -11.66 -5.87 -1.30
N TYR A 266 -10.44 -5.75 -1.80
CA TYR A 266 -10.15 -5.56 -3.22
C TYR A 266 -9.33 -6.75 -3.72
N LEU A 267 -9.84 -7.42 -4.75
CA LEU A 267 -9.12 -8.45 -5.47
C LEU A 267 -9.06 -8.11 -6.95
N ALA A 268 -7.84 -7.97 -7.46
CA ALA A 268 -7.57 -7.88 -8.89
C ALA A 268 -6.92 -9.18 -9.36
N GLU A 269 -7.42 -9.79 -10.44
CA GLU A 269 -6.66 -10.84 -11.09
C GLU A 269 -5.46 -10.29 -11.87
N GLY A 270 -5.54 -9.03 -12.33
CA GLY A 270 -4.40 -8.29 -12.85
C GLY A 270 -3.64 -7.58 -11.72
N GLU A 271 -3.38 -6.29 -11.92
CA GLU A 271 -2.67 -5.43 -10.99
C GLU A 271 -3.62 -4.58 -10.13
N PHE A 272 -3.20 -4.24 -8.92
CA PHE A 272 -3.77 -3.14 -8.15
C PHE A 272 -2.84 -1.93 -8.24
N ARG A 273 -3.30 -0.85 -8.86
CA ARG A 273 -2.52 0.36 -9.15
C ARG A 273 -3.03 1.53 -8.34
N THR A 274 -2.13 2.18 -7.59
CA THR A 274 -2.50 3.28 -6.68
C THR A 274 -2.63 4.62 -7.39
N GLY A 275 -2.17 4.70 -8.64
CA GLY A 275 -2.23 5.89 -9.50
C GLY A 275 -1.16 6.91 -9.15
N ALA A 276 -0.44 7.42 -10.16
CA ALA A 276 0.65 8.37 -9.95
C ALA A 276 0.14 9.75 -9.49
N GLY A 277 0.57 10.21 -8.31
CA GLY A 277 0.19 11.51 -7.77
C GLY A 277 0.84 11.85 -6.44
N THR A 278 0.61 13.08 -5.99
CA THR A 278 1.28 13.70 -4.84
C THR A 278 0.47 13.66 -3.55
N ASN A 279 -0.68 12.98 -3.54
CA ASN A 279 -1.50 12.82 -2.34
C ASN A 279 -1.38 11.39 -1.81
N GLN A 280 -1.27 11.25 -0.49
CA GLN A 280 -1.21 9.95 0.18
C GLN A 280 -2.48 9.14 -0.09
N LEU A 281 -2.31 7.87 -0.47
CA LEU A 281 -3.40 6.91 -0.51
C LEU A 281 -3.48 6.15 0.81
N ARG A 282 -4.63 6.20 1.49
CA ARG A 282 -4.91 5.40 2.68
C ARG A 282 -5.95 4.34 2.37
N VAL A 283 -5.58 3.06 2.48
CA VAL A 283 -6.47 1.93 2.26
C VAL A 283 -6.76 1.26 3.59
N ARG A 284 -8.02 1.00 3.89
CA ARG A 284 -8.42 0.25 5.09
C ARG A 284 -9.19 -1.00 4.69
N GLY A 285 -8.68 -2.17 5.06
CA GLY A 285 -9.24 -3.46 4.67
C GLY A 285 -8.18 -4.40 4.12
N ALA A 286 -8.44 -5.00 2.95
CA ALA A 286 -7.52 -5.95 2.34
C ALA A 286 -7.41 -5.72 0.83
N VAL A 287 -6.18 -5.82 0.31
CA VAL A 287 -5.88 -5.74 -1.12
C VAL A 287 -5.10 -6.99 -1.51
N ALA A 288 -5.52 -7.62 -2.60
CA ALA A 288 -4.81 -8.72 -3.23
C ALA A 288 -4.81 -8.50 -4.75
N ALA A 289 -3.69 -8.77 -5.39
CA ALA A 289 -3.54 -8.68 -6.83
C ALA A 289 -2.63 -9.81 -7.31
N TYR A 290 -3.05 -10.59 -8.31
CA TYR A 290 -2.27 -11.75 -8.75
C TYR A 290 -1.09 -11.39 -9.65
N ASP A 291 -1.19 -10.33 -10.45
CA ASP A 291 -0.06 -9.85 -11.25
C ASP A 291 0.80 -8.82 -10.50
N GLY A 292 0.32 -8.31 -9.36
CA GLY A 292 1.09 -7.48 -8.44
C GLY A 292 0.37 -6.23 -7.96
N ILE A 293 0.95 -5.58 -6.96
CA ILE A 293 0.50 -4.27 -6.47
C ILE A 293 1.52 -3.24 -6.95
N VAL A 294 1.08 -2.27 -7.73
CA VAL A 294 1.91 -1.18 -8.26
C VAL A 294 1.63 0.08 -7.45
N LEU A 295 2.61 0.45 -6.62
CA LEU A 295 2.60 1.66 -5.80
C LEU A 295 3.23 2.79 -6.62
N GLU A 296 2.45 3.82 -6.92
CA GLU A 296 2.80 4.88 -7.88
C GLU A 296 2.80 6.28 -7.24
N ARG A 297 2.42 6.41 -5.97
CA ARG A 297 2.37 7.72 -5.29
C ARG A 297 3.78 8.22 -4.97
N ASP A 298 3.96 9.52 -5.09
CA ASP A 298 5.18 10.23 -4.70
C ASP A 298 4.78 11.59 -4.11
N LEU A 299 4.89 11.72 -2.77
CA LEU A 299 4.50 12.93 -2.05
C LEU A 299 5.59 14.02 -2.10
N GLU A 300 6.60 13.85 -2.95
CA GLU A 300 7.74 14.76 -3.10
C GLU A 300 8.45 14.97 -1.74
N ALA A 301 8.46 16.20 -1.23
CA ALA A 301 9.10 16.54 0.04
C ALA A 301 8.43 15.87 1.25
N GLU A 302 7.12 15.59 1.19
CA GLU A 302 6.38 14.96 2.29
C GLU A 302 6.75 13.48 2.49
N ASN A 303 7.39 12.84 1.50
CA ASN A 303 7.90 11.48 1.70
C ASN A 303 8.91 11.40 2.86
N ALA A 304 9.51 12.53 3.28
CA ALA A 304 10.49 12.57 4.36
C ALA A 304 9.96 12.05 5.71
N ASP A 305 8.65 12.18 5.95
CA ASP A 305 7.99 11.74 7.18
C ASP A 305 6.64 11.06 6.97
N THR A 306 6.14 10.99 5.73
CA THR A 306 4.82 10.45 5.41
C THR A 306 4.95 9.38 4.33
N PRO A 307 4.43 8.15 4.53
CA PRO A 307 4.43 7.14 3.47
C PRO A 307 3.47 7.55 2.36
N ALA A 308 3.85 7.33 1.10
CA ALA A 308 3.01 7.64 -0.05
C ALA A 308 1.77 6.74 -0.13
N GLU A 309 1.89 5.49 0.32
CA GLU A 309 0.77 4.57 0.51
C GLU A 309 0.75 3.97 1.92
N TYR A 310 -0.46 3.91 2.47
CA TYR A 310 -0.69 3.41 3.81
C TYR A 310 -1.85 2.41 3.83
N PHE A 311 -1.60 1.20 4.32
CA PHE A 311 -2.59 0.12 4.36
C PHE A 311 -2.87 -0.31 5.81
N GLU A 312 -4.11 -0.20 6.24
CA GLU A 312 -4.55 -0.62 7.58
C GLU A 312 -5.44 -1.85 7.48
N TYR A 313 -5.09 -2.90 8.20
CA TYR A 313 -5.95 -4.06 8.31
C TYR A 313 -7.22 -3.73 9.10
N ALA A 314 -8.36 -4.16 8.58
CA ALA A 314 -9.67 -3.90 9.18
C ALA A 314 -10.37 -5.21 9.55
N PRO A 315 -10.16 -5.74 10.78
CA PRO A 315 -10.74 -7.02 11.18
C PRO A 315 -12.27 -6.99 11.19
N ASP A 316 -12.90 -5.84 11.38
CA ASP A 316 -14.35 -5.64 11.30
C ASP A 316 -14.90 -5.81 9.87
N ILE A 317 -14.15 -5.37 8.85
CA ILE A 317 -14.48 -5.62 7.44
C ILE A 317 -14.30 -7.11 7.12
N ILE A 318 -13.23 -7.74 7.58
CA ILE A 318 -12.99 -9.17 7.32
C ILE A 318 -14.01 -10.06 8.04
N ALA A 319 -14.42 -9.70 9.26
CA ALA A 319 -15.46 -10.41 9.99
C ALA A 319 -16.84 -10.35 9.30
N THR A 320 -17.05 -9.39 8.40
CA THR A 320 -18.29 -9.24 7.61
C THR A 320 -18.18 -9.83 6.20
N PHE A 321 -17.12 -10.60 5.92
CA PHE A 321 -16.92 -11.27 4.63
C PHE A 321 -18.07 -12.26 4.28
N PRO A 322 -18.50 -12.37 3.00
CA PRO A 322 -19.56 -13.27 2.60
C PRO A 322 -19.25 -14.73 2.92
N GLN A 323 -20.09 -15.36 3.74
CA GLN A 323 -19.93 -16.78 4.11
C GLN A 323 -19.98 -17.72 2.92
N VAL A 324 -20.66 -17.34 1.83
CA VAL A 324 -20.71 -18.12 0.59
C VAL A 324 -19.32 -18.32 -0.03
N PHE A 325 -18.40 -17.38 0.18
CA PHE A 325 -17.04 -17.44 -0.35
C PHE A 325 -16.05 -18.19 0.55
N THR A 326 -16.44 -18.48 1.79
CA THR A 326 -15.60 -19.26 2.71
C THR A 326 -15.55 -20.71 2.23
N SER A 327 -14.36 -21.31 2.26
CA SER A 327 -14.20 -22.72 1.86
C SER A 327 -15.04 -23.60 2.79
N ARG A 328 -16.11 -24.21 2.26
CA ARG A 328 -16.86 -25.22 3.01
C ARG A 328 -15.97 -26.46 3.15
N ARG A 329 -15.44 -26.71 4.36
CA ARG A 329 -14.97 -28.06 4.70
C ARG A 329 -16.18 -28.99 4.61
N MET A 330 -16.15 -29.96 3.70
CA MET A 330 -17.20 -30.96 3.57
C MET A 330 -17.45 -31.59 4.95
N ARG A 331 -18.66 -31.41 5.49
CA ARG A 331 -19.13 -32.23 6.62
C ARG A 331 -19.69 -33.50 6.03
N TRP A 332 -18.93 -34.58 6.10
CA TRP A 332 -19.45 -35.91 5.86
C TRP A 332 -20.49 -36.21 6.94
N LYS A 333 -21.71 -36.58 6.54
CA LYS A 333 -22.72 -37.17 7.41
C LYS A 333 -22.95 -38.59 6.91
N GLU A 334 -22.74 -39.56 7.78
CA GLU A 334 -23.14 -40.95 7.55
C GLU A 334 -24.65 -40.97 7.32
N VAL A 335 -25.08 -41.56 6.21
CA VAL A 335 -26.48 -41.93 6.02
C VAL A 335 -26.56 -43.37 6.50
N ALA A 336 -27.28 -43.61 7.59
CA ALA A 336 -27.47 -44.96 8.10
C ALA A 336 -28.17 -45.83 7.02
N PRO A 337 -27.76 -47.10 6.85
CA PRO A 337 -28.24 -47.99 5.78
C PRO A 337 -29.76 -48.18 5.71
#